data_AF-E5VGY2-F1
#
_entry.id   AF-E5VGY2-F1
#
_cell.length_a   1.000
_cell.length_b   1.000
_cell.length_c   1.000
_cell.angle_alpha   90.00
_cell.angle_beta   90.00
_cell.angle_gamma   90.00
#
_symmetry.space_group_name_H-M   'P 1'
#
loop_
_entity.id
_entity.type
_entity.pdbx_description
1 polymer ?
#
loop_
_entity_poly.entity_id
_entity_poly.type
_entity_poly.pdbx_seq_one_letter_code
_entity_poly.pdbx_strand_id
1 'polypeptide(L)'
;MHGLKQLVYDNQPFFSSNQTGKTNRELYILWKQNKRDDIFLLLYTQLWMVLEEVYMENVIDYYKKDCYEKKLFFELVEYQKRFFKKISKYNYLQVIFMRPRNIYFS
;
A
#
# COMPACT_ATOMS: atom_id res chain seq x y z
N MET A 1 -8.54 21.84 -18.41
CA MET A 1 -7.46 21.42 -17.50
C MET A 1 -7.85 21.79 -16.08
N HIS A 2 -8.47 20.89 -15.31
CA HIS A 2 -8.68 21.12 -13.88
C HIS A 2 -7.33 20.97 -13.17
N GLY A 3 -6.84 22.05 -12.56
CA GLY A 3 -5.60 22.05 -11.80
C GLY A 3 -5.64 20.98 -10.72
N LEU A 4 -4.80 19.96 -10.87
CA LEU A 4 -4.48 19.01 -9.81
C LEU A 4 -3.88 19.84 -8.66
N LYS A 5 -4.69 20.08 -7.62
CA LYS A 5 -4.16 20.55 -6.33
C LYS A 5 -3.05 19.56 -5.95
N GLN A 6 -1.82 20.05 -5.81
CA GLN A 6 -0.70 19.25 -5.33
C GLN A 6 -1.14 18.49 -4.08
N LEU A 7 -1.07 17.16 -4.15
CA LEU A 7 -1.35 16.31 -3.02
C LEU A 7 -0.18 16.45 -2.04
N VAL A 8 -0.44 16.35 -0.74
CA VAL A 8 0.55 16.45 0.36
C VAL A 8 1.79 15.55 0.13
N TYR A 9 1.64 14.56 -0.73
CA TYR A 9 2.57 13.49 -1.00
C TYR A 9 3.38 13.64 -2.30
N ASP A 10 3.13 14.72 -3.06
CA ASP A 10 3.77 14.96 -4.35
C ASP A 10 5.28 15.24 -4.26
N ASN A 11 5.82 15.49 -3.06
CA ASN A 11 7.24 15.83 -2.90
C ASN A 11 8.00 14.84 -2.00
N GLN A 12 7.37 13.74 -1.56
CA GLN A 12 8.04 12.75 -0.71
C GLN A 12 8.68 11.63 -1.55
N PRO A 13 9.89 11.17 -1.20
CA PRO A 13 10.56 10.10 -1.93
C PRO A 13 9.79 8.79 -1.76
N PHE A 14 9.63 8.06 -2.85
CA PHE A 14 9.02 6.74 -2.85
C PHE A 14 10.10 5.66 -2.90
N PHE A 15 9.88 4.51 -2.27
CA PHE A 15 10.61 3.28 -2.55
C PHE A 15 10.45 2.94 -4.04
N SER A 16 11.56 2.66 -4.70
CA SER A 16 11.59 2.27 -6.11
C SER A 16 10.91 0.90 -6.29
N SER A 17 9.71 0.89 -6.85
CA SER A 17 9.01 -0.35 -7.24
C SER A 17 9.09 -0.53 -8.76
N ASN A 18 9.67 -1.65 -9.21
CA ASN A 18 10.08 -1.88 -10.61
C ASN A 18 9.20 -2.90 -11.37
N GLN A 19 7.93 -3.11 -11.00
CA GLN A 19 7.12 -4.14 -11.67
C GLN A 19 6.22 -3.64 -12.80
N THR A 20 5.82 -2.36 -12.81
CA THR A 20 4.72 -1.88 -13.69
C THR A 20 5.08 -0.72 -14.61
N GLY A 21 6.35 -0.30 -14.65
CA GLY A 21 6.81 0.89 -15.41
C GLY A 21 6.29 2.23 -14.88
N LYS A 22 5.23 2.22 -14.06
CA LYS A 22 4.72 3.33 -13.26
C LYS A 22 5.14 3.19 -11.80
N THR A 23 5.47 4.31 -11.19
CA THR A 23 5.77 4.43 -9.77
C THR A 23 4.51 4.28 -8.91
N ASN A 24 4.66 3.86 -7.64
CA ASN A 24 3.57 3.84 -6.66
C ASN A 24 2.86 5.20 -6.54
N ARG A 25 3.58 6.30 -6.78
CA ARG A 25 3.03 7.67 -6.82
C ARG A 25 2.02 7.86 -7.94
N GLU A 26 2.39 7.50 -9.16
CA GLU A 26 1.52 7.65 -10.32
C GLU A 26 0.27 6.77 -10.17
N LEU A 27 0.44 5.55 -9.64
CA LEU A 27 -0.67 4.67 -9.32
C LEU A 27 -1.59 5.27 -8.25
N TYR A 28 -1.03 5.91 -7.21
CA TYR A 28 -1.82 6.61 -6.19
C TYR A 28 -2.62 7.78 -6.77
N ILE A 29 -1.99 8.63 -7.60
CA ILE A 29 -2.66 9.75 -8.26
C ILE A 29 -3.81 9.24 -9.15
N LEU A 30 -3.54 8.23 -9.98
CA LEU A 30 -4.55 7.60 -10.83
C LEU A 30 -5.68 7.00 -10.00
N TRP A 31 -5.38 6.30 -8.91
CA TRP A 31 -6.43 5.75 -8.04
C TRP A 31 -7.25 6.88 -7.38
N LYS A 32 -6.63 7.95 -6.89
CA LYS A 32 -7.34 9.08 -6.26
C LYS A 32 -8.32 9.75 -7.22
N GLN A 33 -7.93 9.91 -8.48
CA GLN A 33 -8.75 10.53 -9.53
C GLN A 33 -9.90 9.60 -9.97
N ASN A 34 -9.61 8.31 -10.16
CA ASN A 34 -10.50 7.41 -10.90
C ASN A 34 -11.32 6.49 -9.97
N LYS A 35 -10.83 6.30 -8.74
CA LYS A 35 -11.34 5.34 -7.75
C LYS A 35 -11.54 3.92 -8.30
N ARG A 36 -10.68 3.53 -9.23
CA ARG A 36 -10.67 2.20 -9.86
C ARG A 36 -10.11 1.12 -8.94
N ASP A 37 -10.85 0.03 -8.78
CA ASP A 37 -10.51 -1.09 -7.87
C ASP A 37 -9.26 -1.86 -8.29
N ASP A 38 -8.99 -1.96 -9.59
CA ASP A 38 -7.79 -2.65 -10.12
C ASP A 38 -6.51 -1.87 -9.81
N ILE A 39 -6.56 -0.53 -9.94
CA ILE A 39 -5.45 0.35 -9.56
C ILE A 39 -5.26 0.34 -8.05
N PHE A 40 -6.36 0.34 -7.28
CA PHE A 40 -6.31 0.17 -5.82
C PHE A 40 -5.58 -1.11 -5.44
N LEU A 41 -6.01 -2.26 -5.99
CA LEU A 41 -5.44 -3.57 -5.68
C LEU A 41 -3.94 -3.64 -6.02
N LEU A 42 -3.56 -3.13 -7.18
CA LEU A 42 -2.17 -3.10 -7.60
C LEU A 42 -1.31 -2.26 -6.64
N LEU A 43 -1.74 -1.04 -6.35
CA LEU A 43 -1.04 -0.13 -5.44
C LEU A 43 -0.95 -0.71 -4.02
N TYR A 44 -2.06 -1.25 -3.52
CA TYR A 44 -2.15 -1.87 -2.20
C TYR A 44 -1.16 -3.03 -2.07
N THR A 45 -1.09 -3.90 -3.09
CA THR A 45 -0.20 -5.07 -3.10
C THR A 45 1.27 -4.66 -3.18
N GLN A 46 1.60 -3.71 -4.05
CA GLN A 46 2.99 -3.22 -4.20
C GLN A 46 3.52 -2.58 -2.92
N LEU A 47 2.71 -1.72 -2.28
CA LEU A 47 3.10 -1.11 -1.01
C LEU A 47 3.24 -2.15 0.10
N TRP A 48 2.34 -3.14 0.14
CA TRP A 48 2.43 -4.22 1.12
C TRP A 48 3.73 -5.02 0.97
N MET A 49 4.08 -5.46 -0.25
CA MET A 49 5.30 -6.24 -0.49
C MET A 49 6.55 -5.48 -0.06
N VAL A 50 6.65 -4.20 -0.41
CA VAL A 50 7.80 -3.36 -0.02
C VAL A 50 7.86 -3.19 1.50
N LEU A 51 6.73 -2.97 2.16
CA LEU A 51 6.67 -2.85 3.62
C LEU A 51 6.98 -4.17 4.34
N GLU A 52 6.55 -5.30 3.77
CA GLU A 52 6.89 -6.65 4.26
C GLU A 52 8.38 -6.91 4.15
N GLU A 53 9.01 -6.58 3.01
CA GLU A 53 10.46 -6.72 2.80
C GLU A 53 11.24 -5.91 3.84
N VAL A 54 10.90 -4.63 4.03
CA VAL A 54 11.52 -3.78 5.07
C VAL A 54 11.30 -4.34 6.47
N TYR A 55 10.10 -4.87 6.76
CA TYR A 55 9.80 -5.50 8.04
C TYR A 55 10.66 -6.74 8.30
N MET A 56 10.82 -7.59 7.28
CA MET A 56 11.59 -8.84 7.36
C MET A 56 13.10 -8.57 7.46
N GLU A 57 13.60 -7.52 6.80
CA GLU A 57 15.00 -7.11 6.89
C GLU A 57 15.33 -6.49 8.25
N ASN A 58 14.51 -5.54 8.72
CA ASN A 58 14.77 -4.85 9.98
C ASN A 58 13.47 -4.36 10.62
N VAL A 59 12.93 -5.18 11.52
CA VAL A 59 11.72 -4.87 12.29
C VAL A 59 11.83 -3.57 13.10
N ILE A 60 13.01 -3.26 13.64
CA ILE A 60 13.23 -2.05 14.46
C ILE A 60 13.09 -0.81 13.57
N ASP A 61 13.70 -0.83 12.39
CA ASP A 61 13.59 0.27 11.44
C ASP A 61 12.18 0.38 10.89
N TYR A 62 11.50 -0.73 10.60
CA TYR A 62 10.10 -0.69 10.17
C TYR A 62 9.20 0.08 11.17
N TYR A 63 9.38 -0.14 12.48
CA TYR A 63 8.57 0.55 13.49
C TYR A 63 9.03 1.99 13.76
N LYS A 64 10.34 2.26 13.75
CA LYS A 64 10.89 3.60 14.03
C LYS A 64 10.81 4.56 12.84
N LYS A 65 10.91 4.05 11.62
CA LYS A 65 10.96 4.86 10.40
C LYS A 65 9.54 5.23 9.98
N ASP A 66 9.22 6.50 10.18
CA ASP A 66 8.00 7.09 9.64
C ASP A 66 8.22 7.36 8.15
N CYS A 67 7.91 6.37 7.31
CA CYS A 67 8.03 6.49 5.85
C CYS A 67 6.68 6.76 5.19
N TYR A 68 6.76 7.38 4.02
CA TYR A 68 5.60 7.81 3.27
C TYR A 68 4.71 6.62 2.86
N GLU A 69 5.31 5.51 2.42
CA GLU A 69 4.60 4.30 2.00
C GLU A 69 3.81 3.67 3.12
N LYS A 70 4.32 3.72 4.34
CA LYS A 70 3.61 3.22 5.51
C LYS A 70 2.34 4.02 5.76
N LYS A 71 2.42 5.36 5.69
CA LYS A 71 1.23 6.23 5.80
C LYS A 71 0.24 5.97 4.68
N LEU A 72 0.73 5.90 3.44
CA LEU A 72 -0.09 5.63 2.27
C LEU A 72 -0.78 4.26 2.38
N PHE A 73 -0.04 3.22 2.78
CA PHE A 73 -0.58 1.88 2.97
C PHE A 73 -1.70 1.88 4.02
N PHE A 74 -1.53 2.56 5.15
CA PHE A 74 -2.60 2.68 6.15
C PHE A 74 -3.82 3.46 5.63
N GLU A 75 -3.64 4.51 4.82
CA GLU A 75 -4.75 5.20 4.14
C GLU A 75 -5.53 4.23 3.24
N LEU A 76 -4.84 3.38 2.49
CA LEU A 76 -5.46 2.37 1.63
C LEU A 76 -6.15 1.26 2.44
N VAL A 77 -5.59 0.85 3.58
CA VAL A 77 -6.24 -0.10 4.51
C VAL A 77 -7.54 0.49 5.06
N GLU A 78 -7.55 1.76 5.46
CA GLU A 78 -8.77 2.42 5.95
C GLU A 78 -9.81 2.58 4.84
N TYR A 79 -9.39 2.91 3.62
CA TYR A 79 -10.27 2.88 2.45
C TYR A 79 -10.85 1.47 2.25
N GLN A 80 -10.02 0.42 2.32
CA GLN A 80 -10.48 -0.96 2.18
C GLN A 80 -11.59 -1.29 3.19
N LYS A 81 -11.36 -0.99 4.48
CA LYS A 81 -12.32 -1.26 5.56
C LYS A 81 -13.67 -0.57 5.35
N ARG A 82 -13.65 0.65 4.82
CA ARG A 82 -14.87 1.45 4.59
C ARG A 82 -15.66 0.98 3.38
N PHE A 83 -15.00 0.56 2.31
CA PHE A 83 -15.64 0.32 1.02
C PHE A 83 -15.78 -1.16 0.63
N PHE A 84 -14.92 -2.06 1.14
CA PHE A 84 -15.00 -3.50 0.84
C PHE A 84 -15.61 -4.29 1.99
N LYS A 85 -16.95 -4.28 2.08
CA LYS A 85 -17.71 -5.11 3.03
C LYS A 85 -18.19 -6.45 2.46
N LYS A 86 -17.98 -6.73 1.16
CA LYS A 86 -18.71 -7.81 0.44
C LYS A 86 -17.92 -8.66 -0.56
N ILE A 87 -16.65 -8.34 -0.87
CA ILE A 87 -15.93 -9.05 -1.92
C ILE A 87 -15.00 -10.10 -1.31
N SER A 88 -15.34 -11.39 -1.51
CA SER A 88 -14.61 -12.56 -1.01
C SER A 88 -13.10 -12.53 -1.33
N LYS A 89 -12.69 -12.02 -2.49
CA LYS A 89 -11.28 -11.86 -2.88
C LYS A 89 -10.48 -11.00 -1.90
N TYR A 90 -11.06 -9.95 -1.32
CA TYR A 90 -10.36 -9.08 -0.36
C TYR A 90 -10.27 -9.71 1.02
N ASN A 91 -11.28 -10.49 1.43
CA ASN A 91 -11.19 -11.31 2.65
C ASN A 91 -10.10 -12.38 2.51
N TYR A 92 -9.98 -13.01 1.34
CA TYR A 92 -8.88 -13.94 1.06
C TYR A 92 -7.52 -13.26 1.13
N LEU A 93 -7.38 -12.09 0.51
CA LEU A 93 -6.17 -11.28 0.61
C LEU A 93 -5.88 -10.91 2.07
N GLN A 94 -6.86 -10.43 2.85
CA GLN A 94 -6.66 -10.17 4.28
C GLN A 94 -6.28 -11.42 5.08
N VAL A 95 -6.85 -12.59 4.78
CA VAL A 95 -6.48 -13.85 5.45
C VAL A 95 -5.06 -14.27 5.07
N ILE A 96 -4.63 -14.05 3.83
CA ILE A 96 -3.26 -14.29 3.39
C ILE A 96 -2.30 -13.28 4.03
N PHE A 97 -2.68 -12.00 4.10
CA PHE A 97 -1.84 -10.88 4.54
C PHE A 97 -1.81 -10.65 6.06
N MET A 98 -2.85 -11.03 6.81
CA MET A 98 -2.95 -10.84 8.27
C MET A 98 -2.81 -12.13 9.06
N ARG A 99 -2.56 -13.29 8.42
CA ARG A 99 -2.09 -14.45 9.16
C ARG A 99 -0.70 -14.14 9.72
N PRO A 100 -0.52 -14.11 11.06
CA PRO A 100 0.83 -14.16 11.60
C PRO A 100 1.44 -15.48 11.12
N ARG A 101 2.56 -15.43 10.40
CA ARG A 101 3.43 -16.59 10.26
C ARG A 101 4.01 -16.88 11.65
N ASN A 102 3.25 -17.56 12.50
CA ASN A 102 3.74 -18.25 13.70
C ASN A 102 4.54 -19.49 13.27
N ILE A 103 5.60 -19.25 12.51
CA ILE A 103 6.66 -20.18 12.11
C ILE A 103 7.80 -19.18 11.88
N TYR A 104 8.63 -18.83 12.85
CA TYR A 104 9.61 -19.66 13.54
C TYR A 104 9.87 -19.09 14.95
N PHE A 105 9.33 -19.72 15.98
CA PHE A 105 9.91 -19.74 17.33
C PHE A 105 9.55 -21.11 17.92
N SER A 106 10.37 -22.09 17.58
CA SER A 106 10.46 -23.40 18.24
C SER A 106 11.92 -23.79 18.25
#